data_AF-A0A3C0WZ07-F1
#
_entry.id   AF-A0A3C0WZ07-F1
#
_cell.length_a   1.000
_cell.length_b   1.000
_cell.length_c   1.000
_cell.angle_alpha   90.00
_cell.angle_beta   90.00
_cell.angle_gamma   90.00
#
_symmetry.space_group_name_H-M   'P 1'
#
loop_
_entity.id
_entity.type
_entity.pdbx_description
1 polymer ?
#
loop_
_entity_poly.entity_id
_entity_poly.type
_entity_poly.pdbx_seq_one_letter_code
_entity_poly.pdbx_strand_id
1 'polypeptide(L)'
;NGEIYGFRPIKEDLIKRGYTFESESDCEILLPLYELYGTDMFKMLDAEFALIIYDGEKGGLIAARDPIGIRPLYYGLDEDKKPIFASEPKNLVGLVSKIMPFPPGHYYKDGKFICYNDIAAVDKVCHDDLETVCKNIHDKLVAGIEKRLDA
;
A
#
# COMPACT_ATOMS: atom_id res chain seq x y z
N ASN A 1 3.09 -0.21 -8.76
CA ASN A 1 4.25 0.70 -8.65
C ASN A 1 4.59 0.77 -7.20
N GLY A 2 5.75 0.28 -6.80
CA GLY A 2 6.08 0.16 -5.39
C GLY A 2 7.14 -0.88 -5.14
N GLU A 3 7.38 -1.12 -3.87
CA GLU A 3 8.34 -2.06 -3.33
C GLU A 3 7.83 -2.54 -1.97
N ILE A 4 7.72 -3.85 -1.79
CA ILE A 4 7.24 -4.49 -0.57
C ILE A 4 8.44 -4.97 0.24
N TYR A 5 8.75 -4.26 1.33
CA TYR A 5 9.86 -4.61 2.20
C TYR A 5 9.54 -5.88 3.00
N GLY A 6 10.54 -6.73 3.19
CA GLY A 6 10.38 -7.96 3.96
C GLY A 6 9.38 -8.95 3.33
N PHE A 7 9.24 -8.96 2.00
CA PHE A 7 8.34 -9.88 1.32
C PHE A 7 8.81 -11.34 1.38
N ARG A 8 10.12 -11.61 1.55
CA ARG A 8 10.67 -12.99 1.52
C ARG A 8 10.05 -13.90 2.58
N PRO A 9 10.00 -13.54 3.89
CA PRO A 9 9.29 -14.35 4.89
C PRO A 9 7.80 -14.55 4.56
N ILE A 10 7.14 -13.54 3.99
CA ILE A 10 5.73 -13.63 3.59
C ILE A 10 5.56 -14.63 2.45
N LYS A 11 6.42 -14.55 1.42
CA LYS A 11 6.47 -15.50 0.29
C LYS A 11 6.67 -16.93 0.80
N GLU A 12 7.60 -17.14 1.73
CA GLU A 12 7.84 -18.46 2.34
C GLU A 12 6.62 -19.00 3.10
N ASP A 13 5.90 -18.16 3.86
CA ASP A 13 4.65 -18.56 4.53
C ASP A 13 3.56 -18.93 3.52
N LEU A 14 3.42 -18.15 2.45
CA LEU A 14 2.47 -18.42 1.37
C LEU A 14 2.80 -19.73 0.64
N ILE A 15 4.08 -20.02 0.38
CA ILE A 15 4.51 -21.31 -0.20
C ILE A 15 4.10 -22.48 0.70
N LYS A 16 4.30 -22.35 2.03
CA LYS A 16 3.88 -23.39 2.99
C LYS A 16 2.36 -23.61 3.01
N ARG A 17 1.58 -22.60 2.63
CA ARG A 17 0.12 -22.67 2.49
C ARG A 17 -0.34 -23.19 1.12
N GLY A 18 0.59 -23.50 0.22
CA GLY A 18 0.31 -24.09 -1.09
C GLY A 18 0.31 -23.11 -2.27
N TYR A 19 0.67 -21.84 -2.06
CA TYR A 19 0.84 -20.89 -3.16
C TYR A 19 2.11 -21.16 -3.96
N THR A 20 2.04 -20.97 -5.27
CA THR A 20 3.18 -21.04 -6.19
C THR A 20 3.45 -19.67 -6.80
N PHE A 21 4.72 -19.38 -7.06
CA PHE A 21 5.20 -18.10 -7.57
C PHE A 21 5.97 -18.34 -8.87
N GLU A 22 5.80 -17.47 -9.85
CA GLU A 22 6.45 -17.60 -11.16
C GLU A 22 7.72 -16.76 -11.26
N SER A 23 7.78 -15.66 -10.49
CA SER A 23 8.94 -14.77 -10.45
C SER A 23 9.42 -14.51 -9.03
N GLU A 24 10.52 -13.75 -8.97
CA GLU A 24 11.08 -13.24 -7.72
C GLU A 24 10.62 -11.81 -7.40
N SER A 25 9.59 -11.31 -8.10
CA SER A 25 9.01 -10.01 -7.76
C SER A 25 8.33 -10.06 -6.41
N ASP A 26 8.67 -9.07 -5.59
CA ASP A 26 7.99 -8.71 -4.35
C ASP A 26 6.46 -8.59 -4.52
N CYS A 27 6.01 -8.03 -5.64
CA CYS A 27 4.61 -7.79 -5.93
C CYS A 27 3.76 -9.07 -6.09
N GLU A 28 4.37 -10.23 -6.36
CA GLU A 28 3.59 -11.48 -6.54
C GLU A 28 2.88 -11.92 -5.27
N ILE A 29 3.32 -11.49 -4.09
CA ILE A 29 2.64 -11.83 -2.83
C ILE A 29 1.27 -11.14 -2.70
N LEU A 30 1.01 -10.07 -3.46
CA LEU A 30 -0.19 -9.24 -3.30
C LEU A 30 -1.48 -10.00 -3.63
N LEU A 31 -1.50 -10.80 -4.70
CA LEU A 31 -2.69 -11.55 -5.09
C LEU A 31 -3.02 -12.67 -4.08
N PRO A 32 -2.06 -13.51 -3.65
CA PRO A 32 -2.26 -14.44 -2.54
C PRO A 32 -2.72 -13.77 -1.24
N LEU A 33 -2.12 -12.65 -0.86
CA LEU A 33 -2.54 -11.91 0.33
C LEU A 33 -3.97 -11.37 0.20
N TYR A 34 -4.34 -10.87 -0.97
CA TYR A 34 -5.69 -10.40 -1.24
C TYR A 34 -6.71 -11.54 -1.22
N GLU A 35 -6.35 -12.72 -1.72
CA GLU A 35 -7.22 -13.90 -1.65
C GLU A 35 -7.46 -14.35 -0.20
N LEU A 36 -6.40 -14.40 0.61
CA LEU A 36 -6.47 -14.86 2.00
C LEU A 36 -7.12 -13.84 2.95
N TYR A 37 -6.78 -12.56 2.81
CA TYR A 37 -7.10 -11.51 3.78
C TYR A 37 -7.97 -10.38 3.20
N GLY A 38 -8.28 -10.41 1.91
CA GLY A 38 -9.01 -9.33 1.26
C GLY A 38 -8.30 -7.98 1.42
N THR A 39 -9.07 -6.95 1.73
CA THR A 39 -8.53 -5.58 1.93
C THR A 39 -7.80 -5.40 3.26
N ASP A 40 -7.87 -6.36 4.19
CA ASP A 40 -7.10 -6.26 5.44
C ASP A 40 -5.59 -6.42 5.20
N MET A 41 -5.20 -6.99 4.05
CA MET A 41 -3.80 -7.11 3.67
C MET A 41 -3.05 -5.77 3.70
N PHE A 42 -3.72 -4.65 3.38
CA PHE A 42 -3.06 -3.34 3.31
C PHE A 42 -2.45 -2.91 4.65
N LYS A 43 -3.03 -3.35 5.77
CA LYS A 43 -2.49 -3.09 7.13
C LYS A 43 -1.26 -3.93 7.44
N MET A 44 -1.04 -5.01 6.71
CA MET A 44 0.06 -5.96 6.92
C MET A 44 1.31 -5.60 6.12
N LEU A 45 1.18 -4.73 5.10
CA LEU A 45 2.28 -4.38 4.21
C LEU A 45 3.16 -3.28 4.82
N ASP A 46 4.43 -3.59 5.06
CA ASP A 46 5.49 -2.59 5.21
C ASP A 46 6.06 -2.30 3.81
N ALA A 47 5.49 -1.32 3.12
CA ALA A 47 5.75 -1.12 1.70
C ALA A 47 5.51 0.34 1.29
N GLU A 48 6.17 0.76 0.21
CA GLU A 48 5.76 1.92 -0.58
C GLU A 48 5.05 1.44 -1.83
N PHE A 49 3.84 1.92 -2.11
CA PHE A 49 3.05 1.38 -3.21
C PHE A 49 1.88 2.29 -3.64
N ALA A 50 1.60 2.19 -4.94
CA ALA A 50 0.34 2.52 -5.57
C ALA A 50 -0.05 1.32 -6.42
N LEU A 51 -1.18 0.69 -6.09
CA LEU A 51 -1.63 -0.54 -6.73
C LEU A 51 -3.12 -0.50 -7.06
N ILE A 52 -3.48 -1.28 -8.07
CA ILE A 52 -4.86 -1.48 -8.52
C ILE A 52 -5.04 -2.98 -8.76
N ILE A 53 -6.06 -3.57 -8.17
CA ILE A 53 -6.47 -4.96 -8.35
C ILE A 53 -7.84 -4.98 -8.99
N TYR A 54 -8.00 -5.75 -10.06
CA TYR A 54 -9.30 -6.07 -10.62
C TYR A 54 -9.65 -7.52 -10.25
N ASP A 55 -10.72 -7.67 -9.48
CA ASP A 55 -11.26 -8.95 -9.07
C ASP A 55 -12.35 -9.35 -10.08
N GLY A 56 -12.01 -10.26 -11.00
CA GLY A 56 -12.88 -10.69 -12.08
C GLY A 56 -14.06 -11.56 -11.61
N GLU A 57 -13.92 -12.27 -10.50
CA GLU A 57 -14.99 -13.09 -9.93
C GLU A 57 -16.04 -12.23 -9.24
N LYS A 58 -15.60 -11.19 -8.52
CA LYS A 58 -16.50 -10.24 -7.85
C LYS A 58 -16.94 -9.08 -8.74
N GLY A 59 -16.33 -8.92 -9.92
CA GLY A 59 -16.63 -7.84 -10.86
C GLY A 59 -16.30 -6.45 -10.30
N GLY A 60 -15.18 -6.33 -9.57
CA GLY A 60 -14.86 -5.15 -8.79
C GLY A 60 -13.40 -4.70 -8.93
N LEU A 61 -13.18 -3.40 -8.76
CA LEU A 61 -11.84 -2.81 -8.73
C LEU A 61 -11.52 -2.30 -7.33
N ILE A 62 -10.30 -2.56 -6.89
CA ILE A 62 -9.71 -2.04 -5.68
C ILE A 62 -8.48 -1.24 -6.07
N ALA A 63 -8.32 -0.05 -5.48
CA ALA A 63 -7.10 0.73 -5.62
C ALA A 63 -6.60 1.09 -4.22
N ALA A 64 -5.29 1.11 -4.00
CA ALA A 64 -4.73 1.44 -2.69
C ALA A 64 -3.40 2.17 -2.83
N ARG A 65 -3.12 3.01 -1.83
CA ARG A 65 -1.91 3.82 -1.75
C ARG A 65 -1.29 3.68 -0.36
N ASP A 66 0.03 3.61 -0.32
CA ASP A 66 0.81 3.41 0.89
C ASP A 66 0.53 4.45 2.00
N PRO A 67 0.87 4.13 3.27
CA PRO A 67 0.43 4.90 4.44
C PRO A 67 0.75 6.40 4.39
N ILE A 68 1.90 6.77 3.81
CA ILE A 68 2.35 8.18 3.77
C ILE A 68 2.32 8.76 2.37
N GLY A 69 1.97 7.96 1.36
CA GLY A 69 1.81 8.37 -0.03
C GLY A 69 3.12 8.56 -0.78
N ILE A 70 4.15 7.75 -0.48
CA ILE A 70 5.45 7.78 -1.14
C ILE A 70 5.30 7.58 -2.64
N ARG A 71 4.55 6.55 -3.05
CA ARG A 71 4.25 6.34 -4.46
C ARG A 71 3.04 7.19 -4.87
N PRO A 72 3.13 7.98 -5.95
CA PRO A 72 2.05 8.85 -6.36
C PRO A 72 0.90 8.04 -6.96
N LEU A 73 -0.32 8.43 -6.61
CA LEU A 73 -1.55 7.93 -7.22
C LEU A 73 -2.56 9.07 -7.25
N TYR A 74 -3.21 9.23 -8.39
CA TYR A 74 -4.22 10.23 -8.66
C TYR A 74 -5.46 9.53 -9.20
N TYR A 75 -6.61 10.18 -9.04
CA TYR A 75 -7.85 9.70 -9.60
C TYR A 75 -8.73 10.84 -10.09
N GLY A 76 -9.68 10.51 -10.94
CA GLY A 76 -10.80 11.37 -11.28
C GLY A 76 -12.00 10.52 -11.71
N LEU A 77 -13.13 11.17 -11.95
CA LEU A 77 -14.32 10.50 -12.46
C LEU A 77 -14.49 10.85 -13.94
N ASP A 78 -14.77 9.83 -14.75
CA ASP A 78 -15.18 10.00 -16.14
C ASP A 78 -16.62 10.54 -16.25
N GLU A 79 -17.14 10.62 -17.48
CA GLU A 79 -18.51 11.09 -17.76
C GLU A 79 -19.59 10.21 -17.10
N ASP A 80 -19.34 8.89 -17.01
CA ASP A 80 -20.20 7.88 -16.41
C ASP A 80 -20.06 7.76 -14.88
N LYS A 81 -19.25 8.63 -14.25
CA LYS A 81 -18.91 8.59 -12.82
C LYS A 81 -18.10 7.35 -12.40
N LYS A 82 -17.40 6.71 -13.32
CA LYS A 82 -16.46 5.63 -13.03
C LYS A 82 -15.10 6.22 -12.67
N PRO A 83 -14.41 5.66 -11.67
CA PRO A 83 -13.09 6.14 -11.28
C PRO A 83 -12.02 5.72 -12.30
N ILE A 84 -11.20 6.68 -12.72
CA ILE A 84 -9.98 6.46 -13.47
C ILE A 84 -8.81 6.80 -12.57
N PHE A 85 -7.81 5.92 -12.53
CA PHE A 85 -6.62 6.07 -11.69
C PHE A 85 -5.35 6.19 -12.55
N ALA A 86 -4.38 6.97 -12.08
CA ALA A 86 -3.06 7.04 -12.71
C ALA A 86 -1.98 7.41 -11.70
N SER A 87 -0.74 6.97 -11.94
CA SER A 87 0.41 7.37 -11.12
C SER A 87 0.77 8.84 -11.25
N GLU A 88 0.37 9.49 -12.34
CA GLU A 88 0.68 10.89 -12.63
C GLU A 88 -0.56 11.63 -13.15
N PRO A 89 -0.75 12.90 -12.76
CA PRO A 89 -1.96 13.64 -13.09
C PRO A 89 -2.08 13.92 -14.59
N LYS A 90 -0.96 14.06 -15.31
CA LYS A 90 -0.96 14.28 -16.77
C LYS A 90 -1.68 13.19 -17.55
N ASN A 91 -1.70 11.96 -17.02
CA ASN A 91 -2.35 10.83 -17.67
C ASN A 91 -3.89 10.85 -17.52
N LEU A 92 -4.43 11.75 -16.72
CA LEU A 92 -5.87 11.93 -16.51
C LEU A 92 -6.43 13.13 -17.27
N VAL A 93 -5.56 13.99 -17.83
CA VAL A 93 -5.97 15.20 -18.55
C VAL A 93 -6.77 14.79 -19.79
N GLY A 94 -7.98 15.37 -19.93
CA GLY A 94 -8.90 15.06 -21.03
C GLY A 94 -9.74 13.80 -20.83
N LEU A 95 -9.47 13.00 -19.79
CA LEU A 95 -10.28 11.81 -19.45
C LEU A 95 -11.27 12.07 -18.31
N VAL A 96 -10.94 13.01 -17.42
CA VAL A 96 -11.74 13.31 -16.23
C VAL A 96 -11.99 14.81 -16.11
N SER A 97 -13.13 15.18 -15.55
CA SER A 97 -13.49 16.58 -15.31
C SER A 97 -12.69 17.25 -14.19
N LYS A 98 -12.23 16.45 -13.21
CA LYS A 98 -11.43 16.91 -12.07
C LYS A 98 -10.43 15.84 -11.68
N ILE A 99 -9.18 16.25 -11.51
CA ILE A 99 -8.09 15.40 -11.04
C ILE A 99 -7.89 15.64 -9.54
N MET A 100 -7.86 14.56 -8.77
CA MET A 100 -7.70 14.56 -7.32
C MET A 100 -6.53 13.65 -6.93
N PRO A 101 -5.72 14.00 -5.91
CA PRO A 101 -4.77 13.07 -5.36
C PRO A 101 -5.51 11.92 -4.65
N PHE A 102 -5.04 10.70 -4.82
CA PHE A 102 -5.54 9.55 -4.06
C PHE A 102 -5.03 9.67 -2.61
N PRO A 103 -5.90 9.57 -1.59
CA PRO A 103 -5.50 9.78 -0.19
C PRO A 103 -4.48 8.73 0.29
N PRO A 104 -3.37 9.13 0.94
CA PRO A 104 -2.41 8.21 1.57
C PRO A 104 -3.07 7.32 2.63
N GLY A 105 -2.61 6.08 2.79
CA GLY A 105 -3.11 5.18 3.83
C GLY A 105 -4.57 4.78 3.67
N HIS A 106 -5.07 4.85 2.44
CA HIS A 106 -6.44 4.47 2.08
C HIS A 106 -6.44 3.41 0.99
N TYR A 107 -7.54 2.66 0.94
CA TYR A 107 -7.94 1.93 -0.25
C TYR A 107 -9.33 2.40 -0.71
N TYR A 108 -9.58 2.28 -2.00
CA TYR A 108 -10.86 2.51 -2.64
C TYR A 108 -11.52 1.17 -2.93
N LYS A 109 -12.77 1.00 -2.52
CA LYS A 109 -13.60 -0.17 -2.81
C LYS A 109 -15.07 0.24 -2.78
N ASP A 110 -15.86 -0.24 -3.74
CA ASP A 110 -17.31 -0.05 -3.82
C ASP A 110 -17.77 1.42 -3.67
N GLY A 111 -17.07 2.33 -4.36
CA GLY A 111 -17.43 3.76 -4.35
C GLY A 111 -16.88 4.54 -3.15
N LYS A 112 -16.15 3.90 -2.24
CA LYS A 112 -15.73 4.50 -0.97
C LYS A 112 -14.22 4.43 -0.78
N PHE A 113 -13.66 5.47 -0.19
CA PHE A 113 -12.32 5.45 0.37
C PHE A 113 -12.39 5.01 1.83
N ILE A 114 -11.60 4.01 2.20
CA ILE A 114 -11.48 3.49 3.55
C ILE A 114 -10.03 3.68 3.99
N CYS A 115 -9.84 4.42 5.08
CA CYS A 115 -8.53 4.56 5.73
C CYS A 115 -8.17 3.24 6.42
N TYR A 116 -7.00 2.69 6.09
CA TYR A 116 -6.47 1.50 6.75
C TYR A 116 -5.30 1.83 7.70
N ASN A 117 -4.63 2.97 7.49
CA ASN A 117 -3.54 3.44 8.32
C ASN A 117 -3.50 4.98 8.31
N ASP A 118 -3.68 5.59 9.48
CA ASP A 118 -3.49 7.02 9.69
C ASP A 118 -2.21 7.23 10.51
N ILE A 119 -1.14 7.63 9.85
CA ILE A 119 0.15 7.84 10.52
C ILE A 119 0.15 9.06 11.46
N ALA A 120 -0.83 9.96 11.32
CA ALA A 120 -0.97 11.12 12.20
C ALA A 120 -1.73 10.79 13.50
N ALA A 121 -2.35 9.61 13.58
CA ALA A 121 -3.01 9.15 14.79
C ALA A 121 -1.97 8.88 15.88
N VAL A 122 -2.15 9.51 17.05
CA VAL A 122 -1.29 9.32 18.21
C VAL A 122 -1.99 8.39 19.20
N ASP A 123 -1.55 7.14 19.26
CA ASP A 123 -2.11 6.16 20.19
C ASP A 123 -1.51 6.25 21.60
N LYS A 124 -0.27 6.72 21.71
CA LYS A 124 0.51 6.76 22.97
C LYS A 124 1.46 7.95 23.01
N VAL A 125 1.62 8.50 24.21
CA VAL A 125 2.66 9.50 24.51
C VAL A 125 3.84 8.79 25.15
N CYS A 126 5.05 9.06 24.64
CA CYS A 126 6.29 8.53 25.21
C CYS A 126 6.76 9.44 26.36
N HIS A 127 7.08 8.82 27.50
CA HIS A 127 7.62 9.50 28.69
C HIS A 127 9.02 9.01 29.08
N ASP A 128 9.68 8.28 28.17
CA ASP A 128 11.03 7.78 28.38
C ASP A 128 12.02 8.94 28.49
N ASP A 129 13.17 8.69 29.12
CA ASP A 129 14.26 9.65 29.20
C ASP A 129 14.89 9.91 27.82
N LEU A 130 15.62 11.03 27.71
CA LEU A 130 16.21 11.47 26.45
C LEU A 130 17.18 10.44 25.84
N GLU A 131 17.96 9.75 26.67
CA GLU A 131 18.93 8.76 26.19
C GLU A 131 18.22 7.56 25.55
N THR A 132 17.20 7.04 26.23
CA THR A 132 16.33 5.97 25.72
C THR A 132 15.63 6.37 24.42
N VAL A 133 15.07 7.59 24.36
CA VAL A 133 14.41 8.09 23.14
C VAL A 133 15.40 8.19 21.97
N CYS A 134 16.58 8.78 22.19
CA CYS A 134 17.61 8.91 21.16
C CYS A 134 18.06 7.55 20.63
N LYS A 135 18.29 6.59 21.52
CA LYS A 135 18.66 5.21 21.13
C LYS A 135 17.55 4.56 20.30
N ASN A 136 16.30 4.66 20.73
CA ASN A 136 15.17 4.08 20.00
C ASN A 136 15.00 4.70 18.60
N ILE A 137 15.22 6.00 18.45
CA ILE A 137 15.19 6.67 17.14
C ILE A 137 16.33 6.17 16.27
N HIS A 138 17.55 6.09 16.80
CA HIS A 138 18.71 5.57 16.10
C HIS A 138 18.47 4.15 15.58
N ASP A 139 18.04 3.24 16.45
CA ASP A 139 17.87 1.82 16.11
C ASP A 139 16.76 1.63 15.07
N LYS A 140 15.65 2.38 15.18
CA LYS A 140 14.58 2.38 14.17
C LYS A 140 15.03 2.94 12.82
N LEU A 141 15.87 3.96 12.82
CA LEU A 141 16.43 4.52 11.59
C LEU A 141 17.37 3.51 10.91
N VAL A 142 18.26 2.87 11.66
CA VAL A 142 19.16 1.83 11.14
C VAL A 142 18.36 0.67 10.55
N ALA A 143 17.40 0.11 11.29
CA ALA A 143 16.53 -0.95 10.78
C ALA A 143 15.74 -0.51 9.52
N GLY A 144 15.31 0.76 9.49
CA GLY A 144 14.65 1.35 8.33
C GLY A 144 15.55 1.51 7.09
N ILE A 145 16.87 1.63 7.27
CA ILE A 145 17.85 1.64 6.18
C ILE A 145 18.13 0.21 5.73
N GLU A 146 18.43 -0.70 6.66
CA GLU A 146 18.76 -2.10 6.36
C GLU A 146 17.66 -2.78 5.54
N LYS A 147 16.38 -2.55 5.90
CA LYS A 147 15.25 -3.13 5.16
C LYS A 147 15.12 -2.66 3.71
N ARG A 148 15.70 -1.50 3.38
CA ARG A 148 15.69 -0.91 2.03
C ARG A 148 16.90 -1.34 1.19
N LEU A 149 17.83 -2.10 1.77
CA LEU A 149 18.98 -2.65 1.04
C LEU A 149 18.70 -4.05 0.47
N ASP A 150 17.69 -4.76 1.00
CA ASP A 150 17.25 -6.10 0.53
C ASP A 150 16.02 -6.03 -0.40
N ALA A 151 15.66 -4.82 -0.80
CA ALA A 151 14.51 -4.57 -1.65
C ALA A 151 14.90 -4.58 -3.14
#